data_AF-A0A1X0G0E8-F1
#
_entry.id   AF-A0A1X0G0E8-F1
#
_cell.length_a   1.000
_cell.length_b   1.000
_cell.length_c   1.000
_cell.angle_alpha   90.00
_cell.angle_beta   90.00
_cell.angle_gamma   90.00
#
_symmetry.space_group_name_H-M   'P 1'
#
loop_
_entity.id
_entity.type
_entity.pdbx_description
1 polymer ?
#
loop_
_entity_poly.entity_id
_entity_poly.type
_entity_poly.pdbx_seq_one_letter_code
_entity_poly.pdbx_strand_id
1 'polypeptide(L)' 'MGLKDYRGDIRIEDHPNGCRIIWTVRCTPRIPGFGNFMQSRIGASYARLAEALAHEAERAPRE' A
#
# COMPACT_ATOMS: atom_id res chain seq x y z
N MET A 1 -5.97 7.52 15.99
CA MET A 1 -6.09 6.80 14.70
C MET A 1 -7.55 6.43 14.46
N GLY A 2 -8.16 6.78 13.32
CA GLY A 2 -9.61 6.62 13.07
C GLY A 2 -10.09 5.21 12.68
N LEU A 3 -9.23 4.19 12.82
CA LEU A 3 -9.45 2.83 12.31
C LEU A 3 -9.36 1.77 13.42
N LYS A 4 -10.29 0.83 13.45
CA LYS A 4 -10.22 -0.42 14.23
C LYS A 4 -9.86 -1.58 13.32
N ASP A 5 -9.38 -2.67 13.94
CA ASP A 5 -9.18 -3.97 13.29
C ASP A 5 -8.34 -3.91 12.02
N TYR A 6 -7.31 -3.06 12.03
CA TYR A 6 -6.40 -2.93 10.90
C TYR A 6 -5.61 -4.23 10.71
N ARG A 7 -5.76 -4.83 9.53
CA ARG A 7 -4.98 -5.98 9.06
C ARG A 7 -4.43 -5.65 7.69
N GLY A 8 -3.11 -5.61 7.59
CA GLY A 8 -2.39 -5.49 6.32
C GLY A 8 -1.84 -6.86 5.93
N ASP A 9 -1.98 -7.19 4.65
CA ASP A 9 -1.29 -8.29 4.00
C ASP A 9 -0.48 -7.70 2.83
N ILE A 10 0.76 -8.15 2.70
CA ILE A 10 1.66 -7.73 1.62
C ILE A 10 2.17 -8.99 0.95
N ARG A 11 1.96 -9.05 -0.36
CA ARG A 11 2.50 -10.09 -1.23
C ARG A 11 3.35 -9.43 -2.30
N ILE A 12 4.48 -10.06 -2.59
CA ILE A 12 5.33 -9.69 -3.71
C ILE A 12 5.26 -10.87 -4.68
N GLU A 13 4.88 -10.59 -5.91
CA GLU A 13 4.76 -11.58 -6.98
C GLU A 13 5.75 -11.24 -8.09
N ASP A 14 6.32 -12.26 -8.72
CA ASP A 14 7.17 -12.08 -9.89
C ASP A 14 6.36 -11.50 -11.06
N HIS A 15 6.96 -10.61 -11.81
CA HIS A 15 6.38 -10.00 -13.01
C HIS A 15 7.46 -9.93 -14.11
N PRO A 16 7.14 -10.06 -15.41
CA PRO A 16 8.15 -10.12 -16.46
C PRO A 16 9.19 -8.99 -16.48
N ASN A 17 8.83 -7.81 -15.97
CA ASN A 17 9.69 -6.62 -15.93
C ASN A 17 10.05 -6.16 -14.51
N GLY A 18 9.94 -7.04 -13.50
CA GLY A 18 10.22 -6.70 -12.11
C GLY A 18 9.36 -7.50 -11.14
N CYS A 19 8.79 -6.83 -10.14
CA CYS A 19 7.86 -7.44 -9.21
C CYS A 19 6.55 -6.66 -9.14
N ARG A 20 5.47 -7.36 -8.79
CA ARG A 20 4.18 -6.77 -8.48
C ARG A 20 3.98 -6.83 -6.97
N ILE A 21 3.93 -5.66 -6.33
CA ILE A 21 3.60 -5.54 -4.91
C ILE A 21 2.07 -5.45 -4.79
N ILE A 22 1.46 -6.42 -4.12
CA ILE A 22 0.04 -6.44 -3.80
C ILE A 22 -0.11 -6.16 -2.30
N TRP A 23 -0.65 -4.98 -1.98
CA TRP A 23 -0.95 -4.59 -0.60
C TRP A 23 -2.46 -4.62 -0.37
N THR A 24 -2.92 -5.56 0.45
CA THR A 24 -4.32 -5.66 0.86
C THR A 24 -4.48 -5.15 2.28
N VAL A 25 -5.42 -4.23 2.49
CA VAL A 25 -5.74 -3.72 3.84
C VAL A 25 -7.20 -3.93 4.14
N ARG A 26 -7.47 -4.52 5.31
CA ARG A 26 -8.80 -4.57 5.91
C ARG A 26 -8.79 -3.73 7.16
N CYS A 27 -9.74 -2.82 7.29
CA CYS A 27 -9.91 -2.02 8.50
C CYS A 27 -11.36 -1.56 8.62
N THR A 28 -11.77 -1.30 9.85
CA THR A 28 -13.11 -0.78 10.16
C THR A 28 -13.00 0.71 10.51
N PRO A 29 -13.67 1.61 9.78
CA PRO A 29 -13.69 3.02 10.17
C PRO A 29 -14.44 3.19 11.50
N ARG A 30 -13.83 3.91 12.45
CA ARG A 30 -14.49 4.24 13.73
C ARG A 30 -15.62 5.26 13.58
N ILE A 31 -15.58 6.06 12.51
CA ILE A 31 -16.56 7.11 12.24
C ILE A 31 -17.46 6.63 11.08
N PRO A 32 -18.77 6.48 11.30
CA PRO A 32 -19.71 6.16 10.23
C PRO A 32 -19.63 7.16 9.07
N GLY A 33 -19.72 6.69 7.82
CA GLY A 33 -19.66 7.54 6.63
C GLY A 33 -18.25 7.99 6.18
N PHE A 34 -17.21 7.74 6.97
CA PHE A 34 -15.82 8.11 6.62
C PHE A 34 -15.04 7.04 5.84
N GLY A 35 -15.68 5.91 5.49
CA GLY A 35 -15.03 4.78 4.82
C GLY A 35 -14.32 5.17 3.52
N ASN A 36 -15.01 5.85 2.61
CA ASN A 36 -14.47 6.23 1.30
C ASN A 36 -13.31 7.24 1.43
N PHE A 37 -13.43 8.21 2.34
CA PHE A 37 -12.36 9.18 2.60
C PHE A 37 -11.10 8.50 3.14
N MET A 38 -11.28 7.58 4.10
CA MET A 38 -10.18 6.80 4.65
C MET A 38 -9.54 5.90 3.59
N GLN A 39 -10.34 5.24 2.75
CA GLN A 39 -9.84 4.42 1.64
C GLN A 39 -8.99 5.25 0.68
N SER A 40 -9.44 6.45 0.30
CA SER A 40 -8.69 7.35 -0.58
C SER A 40 -7.36 7.80 0.06
N ARG A 41 -7.37 8.23 1.33
CA ARG A 41 -6.14 8.62 2.03
C ARG A 41 -5.14 7.46 2.17
N ILE A 42 -5.63 6.28 2.53
CA ILE A 42 -4.81 5.08 2.68
C ILE A 42 -4.21 4.69 1.32
N GLY A 43 -5.03 4.69 0.26
CA GLY A 43 -4.58 4.42 -1.10
C GLY A 43 -3.49 5.39 -1.56
N ALA A 44 -3.67 6.69 -1.35
CA ALA A 44 -2.66 7.69 -1.70
C ALA A 44 -1.34 7.50 -0.92
N SER A 45 -1.41 7.11 0.36
CA SER A 45 -0.23 6.81 1.16
C SER A 45 0.54 5.61 0.63
N TYR A 46 -0.15 4.53 0.24
CA TYR A 46 0.51 3.34 -0.32
C TYR A 46 1.06 3.58 -1.72
N ALA A 47 0.38 4.38 -2.55
CA ALA A 47 0.90 4.78 -3.86
C ALA A 47 2.25 5.49 -3.73
N ARG A 48 2.36 6.45 -2.79
CA ARG A 48 3.64 7.14 -2.51
C ARG A 48 4.73 6.20 -2.00
N LEU A 49 4.38 5.23 -1.15
CA LEU A 49 5.33 4.23 -0.67
C LEU A 49 5.81 3.33 -1.82
N ALA A 50 4.91 2.87 -2.68
CA ALA A 50 5.25 2.05 -3.83
C ALA A 50 6.15 2.81 -4.82
N GLU A 51 5.86 4.10 -5.06
CA GLU A 51 6.68 4.98 -5.89
C GLU A 51 8.10 5.15 -5.30
N ALA A 52 8.21 5.41 -4.00
CA ALA A 52 9.51 5.53 -3.34
C ALA A 52 10.31 4.22 -3.38
N LEU A 53 9.67 3.07 -3.21
CA LEU A 53 10.30 1.76 -3.33
C LEU A 53 10.78 1.48 -4.75
N ALA A 54 9.98 1.81 -5.77
CA ALA A 54 10.37 1.68 -7.16
C ALA A 54 11.58 2.56 -7.49
N HIS A 55 11.54 3.82 -7.05
CA HIS A 55 12.64 4.77 -7.25
C HIS A 55 13.95 4.32 -6.58
N GLU A 56 13.88 3.75 -5.38
CA GLU A 56 15.07 3.23 -4.70
C GLU A 56 15.59 1.95 -5.39
N ALA A 57 14.69 1.08 -5.85
CA ALA A 57 15.08 -0.12 -6.61
C ALA A 57 15.76 0.21 -7.94
N GLU A 58 15.40 1.32 -8.59
CA GLU A 58 16.07 1.83 -9.78
C GLU A 58 17.47 2.40 -9.49
N ARG A 59 17.70 2.90 -8.27
CA ARG A 59 18.99 3.44 -7.82
C ARG A 59 19.94 2.38 -7.29
N ALA A 60 19.40 1.27 -6.78
CA ALA A 60 20.20 0.18 -6.28
C ALA A 60 20.99 -0.48 -7.43
N PRO A 61 22.31 -0.69 -7.28
CA PRO A 61 23.07 -1.45 -8.27
C PRO A 61 22.48 -2.86 -8.39
N ARG A 62 22.32 -3.33 -9.62
CA ARG A 62 21.97 -4.73 -9.89
C ARG A 62 23.21 -5.57 -9.57
N GLU A 63 23.17 -6.27 -8.44
CA GLU A 63 24.21 -7.23 -8.04
C GLU A 63 24.26 -8.43 -9.00
#